data_AF-U6CNU2-F1
#
_entry.id   AF-U6CNU2-F1
#
_cell.length_a   1.000
_cell.length_b   1.000
_cell.length_c   1.000
_cell.angle_alpha   90.00
_cell.angle_beta   90.00
_cell.angle_gamma   90.00
#
_symmetry.space_group_name_H-M   'P 1'
#
loop_
_entity.id
_entity.type
_entity.pdbx_description
1 polymer ?
#
loop_
_entity_poly.entity_id
_entity_poly.type
_entity_poly.pdbx_seq_one_letter_code
_entity_poly.pdbx_strand_id
1 'polypeptide(L)'
;MLLLLLLFSEGLVQRGASAEASQVPGPPHPAAEEPLSFRVLQTSSFANGSWASLHGSGWLGELQTHGWDSVLGTIIFLWPWSQGNFSTQELKNLQNLFMLYFHGFTIEVQAFAHEFQFECEFLVPSPYLPEGSSLLPKRL
;
A
#
# COMPACT_ATOMS: atom_id res chain seq x y z
N MET A 1 7.19 -12.56 -7.53
CA MET A 1 6.65 -11.43 -6.75
C MET A 1 7.73 -10.57 -6.12
N LEU A 2 8.75 -11.13 -5.45
CA LEU A 2 9.94 -10.39 -4.94
C LEU A 2 10.65 -9.53 -6.00
N LEU A 3 10.68 -9.98 -7.26
CA LEU A 3 11.28 -9.22 -8.37
C LEU A 3 10.52 -7.91 -8.69
N LEU A 4 9.20 -7.85 -8.46
CA LEU A 4 8.41 -6.62 -8.68
C LEU A 4 8.68 -5.58 -7.58
N LEU A 5 8.89 -6.02 -6.34
CA LEU A 5 9.25 -5.15 -5.22
C LEU A 5 10.64 -4.53 -5.43
N LEU A 6 11.60 -5.29 -5.98
CA LEU A 6 12.95 -4.82 -6.31
C LEU A 6 12.96 -3.80 -7.47
N LEU A 7 12.01 -3.88 -8.41
CA LEU A 7 11.90 -2.88 -9.49
C LEU A 7 11.40 -1.52 -8.98
N PHE A 8 10.70 -1.49 -7.83
CA PHE A 8 10.22 -0.26 -7.21
C PHE A 8 11.33 0.53 -6.50
N SER A 9 12.38 -0.14 -6.00
CA SER A 9 13.52 0.53 -5.36
C SER A 9 14.46 1.23 -6.35
N GLU A 10 14.59 0.72 -7.57
CA GLU A 10 15.51 1.29 -8.58
C GLU A 10 14.90 2.52 -9.29
N GLY A 11 13.57 2.55 -9.48
CA GLY A 11 12.90 3.56 -10.33
C GLY A 11 12.69 4.94 -9.71
N LEU A 12 12.75 5.07 -8.38
CA LEU A 12 12.54 6.35 -7.66
C LEU A 12 13.84 7.02 -7.18
N VAL A 13 14.98 6.34 -7.27
CA VAL A 13 16.25 6.80 -6.66
C VAL A 13 17.08 7.71 -7.58
N GLN A 14 16.81 7.77 -8.90
CA GLN A 14 17.74 8.43 -9.83
C GLN A 14 17.35 9.81 -10.38
N ARG A 15 16.39 10.53 -9.79
CA ARG A 15 16.15 11.94 -10.17
C ARG A 15 16.66 12.94 -9.13
N GLY A 16 17.93 12.78 -8.77
CA GLY A 16 18.69 13.72 -7.95
C GLY A 16 20.06 14.03 -8.57
N ALA A 17 20.11 14.32 -9.87
CA ALA A 17 21.33 14.80 -10.51
C ALA A 17 21.30 16.32 -10.66
N SER A 18 22.10 17.02 -9.86
CA SER A 18 23.00 18.11 -10.31
C SER A 18 23.39 19.00 -9.14
N ALA A 19 24.68 19.02 -8.78
CA ALA A 19 25.55 20.19 -8.95
C ALA A 19 26.83 20.00 -8.11
N GLU A 20 27.97 19.89 -8.80
CA GLU A 20 29.27 20.23 -8.24
C GLU A 20 29.19 21.64 -7.63
N ALA A 21 29.49 21.77 -6.34
CA ALA A 21 29.60 23.06 -5.67
C ALA A 21 31.06 23.34 -5.30
N SER A 22 31.67 24.23 -6.09
CA SER A 22 32.90 24.94 -5.76
C SER A 22 32.79 25.60 -4.38
N GLN A 23 33.82 25.45 -3.56
CA GLN A 23 33.86 25.94 -2.18
C GLN A 23 34.12 27.46 -2.15
N VAL A 24 33.05 28.25 -2.10
CA VAL A 24 33.07 29.66 -1.68
C VAL A 24 32.07 29.81 -0.52
N PRO A 25 32.42 30.38 0.64
CA PRO A 25 31.48 30.53 1.75
C PRO A 25 30.37 31.52 1.41
N GLY A 26 29.18 31.00 1.13
CA GLY A 26 27.93 31.76 0.93
C GLY A 26 27.13 31.93 2.23
N PRO A 27 26.02 32.71 2.20
CA PRO A 27 25.27 33.16 3.38
C PRO A 27 24.66 32.01 4.20
N PRO A 28 24.10 32.29 5.40
CA PRO A 28 23.64 31.26 6.34
C PRO A 28 22.80 30.21 5.64
N HIS A 29 23.19 28.95 5.79
CA HIS A 29 22.45 27.82 5.22
C HIS A 29 20.98 27.93 5.64
N PRO A 30 20.02 27.96 4.70
CA PRO A 30 18.63 27.73 5.07
C PRO A 30 18.59 26.39 5.80
N ALA A 31 17.89 26.37 6.94
CA ALA A 31 17.69 25.15 7.73
C ALA A 31 17.38 24.01 6.75
N ALA A 32 18.19 22.95 6.77
CA ALA A 32 18.12 21.88 5.78
C ALA A 32 16.67 21.38 5.70
N GLU A 33 15.97 21.74 4.62
CA GLU A 33 14.60 21.28 4.41
C GLU A 33 14.66 19.75 4.27
N GLU A 34 13.82 19.06 5.04
CA GLU A 34 13.75 17.61 4.95
C GLU A 34 13.34 17.22 3.52
N PRO A 35 14.08 16.32 2.85
CA PRO A 35 13.76 15.95 1.48
C PRO A 35 12.31 15.48 1.37
N LEU A 36 11.56 16.06 0.42
CA LEU A 36 10.21 15.62 0.10
C LEU A 36 10.23 14.15 -0.33
N SER A 37 9.78 13.26 0.57
CA SER A 37 9.67 11.83 0.31
C SER A 37 8.28 11.48 -0.24
N PHE A 38 8.24 10.60 -1.24
CA PHE A 38 7.01 9.96 -1.68
C PHE A 38 6.91 8.56 -1.09
N ARG A 39 5.80 8.26 -0.40
CA ARG A 39 5.53 6.98 0.26
C ARG A 39 4.30 6.32 -0.33
N VAL A 40 4.36 5.03 -0.57
CA VAL A 40 3.21 4.20 -0.95
C VAL A 40 2.91 3.26 0.21
N LEU A 41 1.66 3.26 0.67
CA LEU A 41 1.19 2.43 1.77
C LEU A 41 0.12 1.48 1.26
N GLN A 42 0.25 0.21 1.62
CA GLN A 42 -0.76 -0.83 1.40
C GLN A 42 -1.23 -1.36 2.74
N THR A 43 -2.55 -1.47 2.91
CA THR A 43 -3.19 -2.17 4.01
C THR A 43 -4.02 -3.30 3.43
N SER A 44 -3.81 -4.52 3.91
CA SER A 44 -4.56 -5.69 3.48
C SER A 44 -5.24 -6.35 4.68
N SER A 45 -6.53 -6.64 4.52
CA SER A 45 -7.34 -7.33 5.51
C SER A 45 -7.88 -8.61 4.91
N PHE A 46 -7.64 -9.74 5.58
CA PHE A 46 -8.07 -11.05 5.13
C PHE A 46 -9.17 -11.53 6.07
N ALA A 47 -10.42 -11.41 5.64
CA ALA A 47 -11.53 -11.80 6.49
C ALA A 47 -11.72 -13.30 6.50
N ASN A 48 -11.49 -13.97 5.36
CA ASN A 48 -11.57 -15.42 5.21
C ASN A 48 -10.69 -15.94 4.06
N GLY A 49 -10.61 -17.27 3.88
CA GLY A 49 -9.82 -17.90 2.80
C GLY A 49 -10.28 -17.56 1.38
N SER A 50 -11.43 -16.90 1.21
CA SER A 50 -11.99 -16.45 -0.07
C SER A 50 -12.17 -14.94 -0.19
N TRP A 51 -11.94 -14.18 0.89
CA TRP A 51 -12.20 -12.73 0.93
C TRP A 51 -11.02 -11.98 1.53
N ALA A 52 -10.49 -11.06 0.72
CA ALA A 52 -9.51 -10.08 1.12
C ALA A 52 -9.93 -8.69 0.65
N SER A 53 -9.64 -7.68 1.46
CA SER A 53 -9.74 -6.27 1.11
C SER A 53 -8.34 -5.67 1.06
N LEU A 54 -8.11 -4.81 0.08
CA LEU A 54 -6.86 -4.09 -0.08
C LEU A 54 -7.14 -2.61 -0.25
N HIS A 55 -6.49 -1.81 0.59
CA HIS A 55 -6.45 -0.37 0.47
C HIS A 55 -5.02 0.07 0.15
N GLY A 56 -4.88 0.92 -0.86
CA GLY A 56 -3.61 1.52 -1.26
C GLY A 56 -3.70 3.04 -1.17
N SER A 57 -2.62 3.69 -0.72
CA SER A 57 -2.51 5.14 -0.70
C SER A 57 -1.10 5.62 -1.03
N GLY A 58 -0.99 6.78 -1.66
CA GLY A 58 0.27 7.46 -1.95
C GLY A 58 0.33 8.80 -1.26
N TRP A 59 1.46 9.11 -0.64
CA TRP A 59 1.68 10.27 0.23
C TRP A 59 2.94 11.02 -0.20
N LEU A 60 2.85 12.35 -0.27
CA LEU A 60 3.99 13.23 -0.49
C LEU A 60 4.20 14.05 0.79
N GLY A 61 5.22 13.68 1.57
CA GLY A 61 5.29 14.09 2.98
C GLY A 61 4.02 13.65 3.72
N GLU A 62 3.36 14.59 4.41
CA GLU A 62 2.13 14.34 5.17
C GLU A 62 0.85 14.49 4.33
N LEU A 63 0.96 14.81 3.04
CA LEU A 63 -0.19 14.99 2.16
C LEU A 63 -0.51 13.72 1.37
N GLN A 64 -1.69 13.15 1.60
CA GLN A 64 -2.19 12.09 0.73
C GLN A 64 -2.52 12.65 -0.66
N THR A 65 -1.95 12.02 -1.68
CA THR A 65 -2.08 12.42 -3.08
C THR A 65 -2.78 11.37 -3.93
N HIS A 66 -2.69 10.11 -3.52
CA HIS A 66 -3.24 8.98 -4.27
C HIS A 66 -4.08 8.07 -3.38
N GLY A 67 -5.11 7.49 -3.98
CA GLY A 67 -5.82 6.32 -3.50
C GLY A 67 -5.77 5.18 -4.52
N TRP A 68 -6.31 4.04 -4.16
CA TRP A 68 -6.44 2.87 -5.03
C TRP A 68 -7.87 2.39 -5.05
N ASP A 69 -8.45 2.28 -6.26
CA ASP A 69 -9.72 1.60 -6.48
C ASP A 69 -9.43 0.12 -6.75
N SER A 70 -9.69 -0.73 -5.76
CA SER A 70 -9.47 -2.17 -5.89
C SER A 70 -10.47 -2.87 -6.81
N VAL A 71 -11.63 -2.26 -7.07
CA VAL A 71 -12.67 -2.82 -7.93
C VAL A 71 -12.33 -2.54 -9.39
N LEU A 72 -11.93 -1.31 -9.69
CA LEU A 72 -11.56 -0.89 -11.04
C LEU A 72 -10.09 -1.20 -11.38
N GLY A 73 -9.26 -1.46 -10.37
CA GLY A 73 -7.82 -1.67 -10.54
C GLY A 73 -7.11 -0.41 -11.00
N THR A 74 -7.54 0.75 -10.51
CA THR A 74 -7.05 2.05 -10.96
C THR A 74 -6.56 2.92 -9.80
N ILE A 75 -5.65 3.83 -10.14
CA ILE A 75 -5.17 4.86 -9.23
C ILE A 75 -6.21 5.98 -9.17
N ILE A 76 -6.57 6.39 -7.97
CA ILE A 76 -7.40 7.57 -7.72
C ILE A 76 -6.47 8.75 -7.43
N PHE A 77 -6.56 9.82 -8.23
CA PHE A 77 -5.83 11.07 -7.98
C PHE A 77 -6.68 11.99 -7.10
N LEU A 78 -6.17 12.33 -5.92
CA LEU A 78 -6.90 13.18 -4.98
C LEU A 78 -6.73 14.68 -5.26
N TRP A 79 -5.67 15.05 -5.98
CA TRP A 79 -5.40 16.43 -6.40
C TRP A 79 -5.14 16.53 -7.90
N PRO A 80 -5.43 17.69 -8.53
CA PRO A 80 -5.24 17.88 -9.98
C PRO A 80 -3.81 17.65 -10.46
N TRP A 81 -2.82 17.85 -9.58
CA TRP A 81 -1.40 17.68 -9.87
C TRP A 81 -0.84 16.32 -9.44
N SER A 82 -1.63 15.45 -8.78
CA SER A 82 -1.14 14.17 -8.25
C SER A 82 -0.66 13.22 -9.35
N GLN A 83 -1.27 13.27 -10.54
CA GLN A 83 -0.79 12.52 -11.70
C GLN A 83 0.65 12.88 -12.09
N GLY A 84 1.12 14.09 -11.76
CA GLY A 84 2.43 14.56 -12.16
C GLY A 84 2.58 14.56 -13.69
N ASN A 85 3.73 14.09 -14.17
CA ASN A 85 4.06 14.08 -15.59
C ASN A 85 3.96 12.69 -16.23
N PHE A 86 3.24 11.75 -15.61
CA PHE A 86 3.06 10.42 -16.17
C PHE A 86 2.14 10.48 -17.39
N SER A 87 2.59 9.86 -18.48
CA SER A 87 1.76 9.60 -19.64
C SER A 87 0.68 8.57 -19.32
N THR A 88 -0.39 8.56 -20.11
CA THR A 88 -1.48 7.58 -19.98
C THR A 88 -0.98 6.14 -20.07
N GLN A 89 0.03 5.86 -20.92
CA GLN A 89 0.58 4.52 -21.07
C GLN A 89 1.40 4.09 -19.84
N GLU A 90 2.20 4.99 -19.27
CA GLU A 90 2.94 4.71 -18.04
C GLU A 90 1.99 4.43 -16.87
N LEU A 91 0.92 5.23 -16.73
CA LEU A 91 -0.10 5.00 -15.71
C LEU A 91 -0.79 3.66 -15.87
N LYS A 92 -1.16 3.29 -17.10
CA LYS A 92 -1.78 1.99 -17.38
C LYS A 92 -0.85 0.84 -17.03
N ASN A 93 0.44 0.96 -17.34
CA ASN A 93 1.42 -0.05 -16.99
C ASN A 93 1.58 -0.18 -15.47
N LEU A 94 1.63 0.95 -14.75
CA LEU A 94 1.73 0.97 -13.30
C LEU A 94 0.49 0.36 -12.63
N GLN A 95 -0.70 0.67 -13.12
CA GLN A 95 -1.97 0.08 -12.67
C GLN A 95 -1.99 -1.44 -12.87
N ASN A 96 -1.58 -1.92 -14.05
CA ASN A 96 -1.48 -3.36 -14.32
C ASN A 96 -0.46 -4.04 -13.39
N LEU A 97 0.67 -3.38 -13.13
CA LEU A 97 1.69 -3.87 -12.22
C LEU A 97 1.16 -4.02 -10.79
N PHE A 98 0.47 -2.99 -10.29
CA PHE A 98 -0.17 -3.02 -8.97
C PHE A 98 -1.23 -4.11 -8.87
N MET A 99 -2.12 -4.24 -9.87
CA MET A 99 -3.11 -5.31 -9.92
C MET A 99 -2.48 -6.70 -9.85
N LEU A 100 -1.42 -6.93 -10.65
CA LEU A 100 -0.71 -8.21 -10.65
C LEU A 100 -0.08 -8.49 -9.29
N TYR A 101 0.56 -7.48 -8.69
CA TYR A 101 1.17 -7.60 -7.37
C TYR A 101 0.14 -7.86 -6.28
N PHE A 102 -0.96 -7.10 -6.22
CA PHE A 102 -1.99 -7.25 -5.20
C PHE A 102 -2.71 -8.60 -5.26
N HIS A 103 -3.00 -9.06 -6.47
CA HIS A 103 -3.59 -10.38 -6.67
C HIS A 103 -2.63 -11.50 -6.22
N GLY A 104 -1.36 -11.46 -6.66
CA GLY A 104 -0.36 -12.44 -6.26
C GLY A 104 -0.08 -12.42 -4.76
N PHE A 105 0.08 -11.23 -4.18
CA PHE A 105 0.28 -11.06 -2.73
C PHE A 105 -0.86 -11.70 -1.92
N THR A 106 -2.10 -11.51 -2.36
CA THR A 106 -3.28 -12.09 -1.68
C THR A 106 -3.21 -13.62 -1.67
N ILE A 107 -2.90 -14.22 -2.82
CA ILE A 107 -2.78 -15.69 -2.96
C ILE A 107 -1.67 -16.22 -2.06
N GLU A 108 -0.49 -15.61 -2.09
CA GLU A 108 0.67 -16.06 -1.31
C GLU A 108 0.40 -15.96 0.20
N VAL A 109 -0.19 -14.86 0.67
CA VAL A 109 -0.52 -14.68 2.09
C VAL A 109 -1.57 -15.69 2.54
N GLN A 110 -2.59 -15.98 1.72
CA GLN A 110 -3.60 -16.98 2.05
C GLN A 110 -3.03 -18.41 2.07
N ALA A 111 -2.16 -18.74 1.12
CA ALA A 111 -1.48 -20.04 1.08
C ALA A 111 -0.61 -20.23 2.32
N PHE A 112 0.16 -19.20 2.69
CA PHE A 112 0.97 -19.18 3.90
C PHE A 112 0.09 -19.29 5.16
N ALA A 113 -0.99 -18.51 5.26
CA ALA A 113 -1.91 -18.56 6.39
C ALA A 113 -2.48 -19.98 6.60
N HIS A 114 -2.86 -20.63 5.50
CA HIS A 114 -3.36 -22.00 5.51
C HIS A 114 -2.28 -23.03 5.92
N GLU A 115 -1.07 -22.94 5.35
CA GLU A 115 0.03 -23.85 5.66
C GLU A 115 0.39 -23.85 7.15
N PHE A 116 0.44 -22.66 7.74
CA PHE A 116 0.81 -22.48 9.15
C PHE A 116 -0.38 -22.46 10.11
N GLN A 117 -1.59 -22.75 9.61
CA GLN A 117 -2.83 -22.79 10.40
C GLN A 117 -3.07 -21.50 11.20
N PHE A 118 -2.76 -20.34 10.62
CA PHE A 118 -3.14 -19.06 11.20
C PHE A 118 -4.67 -18.95 11.17
N GLU A 119 -5.30 -19.09 12.34
CA GLU A 119 -6.71 -18.80 12.51
C GLU A 119 -6.92 -17.29 12.30
N CYS A 120 -7.39 -16.90 11.11
CA CYS A 120 -8.11 -15.64 10.99
C CYS A 120 -9.38 -15.82 11.83
N GLU A 121 -9.41 -15.29 13.05
CA GLU A 121 -10.50 -15.51 14.00
C GLU A 121 -11.86 -15.18 13.36
N PHE A 122 -12.58 -16.23 13.00
CA PHE A 122 -13.88 -16.14 12.36
C PHE A 122 -14.96 -15.91 13.40
N LEU A 123 -15.34 -14.65 13.66
CA LEU A 123 -16.68 -14.36 14.15
C LEU A 123 -17.66 -14.56 12.98
N VAL A 124 -18.04 -15.80 12.72
CA VAL A 124 -19.27 -16.08 11.99
C VAL A 124 -20.40 -15.60 12.90
N PRO A 125 -21.19 -14.55 12.54
CA PRO A 125 -22.43 -14.30 13.26
C PRO A 125 -23.33 -15.48 12.89
N SER A 126 -23.49 -16.43 13.82
CA SER A 126 -24.44 -17.52 13.63
C SER A 126 -25.83 -16.90 13.41
N PRO A 127 -26.49 -17.12 12.25
CA PRO A 127 -27.88 -16.72 12.08
C PRO A 127 -28.84 -17.61 12.89
N TYR A 128 -28.30 -18.53 13.70
CA TYR A 128 -29.05 -19.46 14.54
C TYR A 128 -28.45 -19.50 15.94
N LEU A 129 -28.45 -18.38 16.65
CA LEU A 129 -28.51 -18.45 18.11
C LEU A 129 -29.99 -18.38 18.50
N PRO A 130 -30.58 -19.45 19.07
CA PRO A 130 -31.87 -19.29 19.74
C PRO A 130 -31.70 -18.27 20.87
N GLU A 131 -32.64 -17.32 20.93
CA GLU A 131 -32.86 -16.42 22.07
C GLU A 131 -32.73 -17.21 23.37
N GLY A 132 -31.63 -17.01 24.08
CA GLY A 132 -31.25 -17.89 25.19
C GLY A 132 -29.76 -17.82 25.54
N SER A 133 -29.18 -16.63 25.50
CA SER A 133 -27.86 -16.34 26.02
C SER A 133 -27.77 -16.65 27.52
N SER A 134 -27.01 -17.68 27.88
CA SER A 134 -26.31 -17.75 29.17
C SER A 134 -24.81 -17.63 28.89
N LEU A 135 -24.33 -16.39 28.80
CA LEU A 135 -22.91 -16.07 28.84
C LEU A 135 -22.42 -16.18 30.29
N LEU A 136 -21.95 -17.37 30.70
CA LEU A 136 -20.97 -17.42 31.78
C LEU A 136 -19.61 -17.85 31.23
N PRO A 137 -18.52 -17.12 31.54
CA PRO A 137 -17.18 -17.54 31.17
C PRO A 137 -16.79 -18.71 32.10
N LYS A 138 -16.52 -19.88 31.53
CA LYS A 138 -15.75 -20.90 32.26
C LYS A 138 -14.31 -20.43 32.30
N ARG A 139 -13.96 -19.81 33.42
CA ARG A 139 -12.57 -19.61 33.85
C ARG A 139 -11.95 -20.99 34.14
N LEU A 140 -10.64 -21.10 33.90
CA LEU A 140 -9.75 -22.24 34.21
C LEU A 140 -10.05 -22.89 35.57
#